data_AF-A0A0F6Z4F4-F1
#
_entry.id   AF-A0A0F6Z4F4-F1
#
_cell.length_a   1.000
_cell.length_b   1.000
_cell.length_c   1.000
_cell.angle_alpha   90.00
_cell.angle_beta   90.00
_cell.angle_gamma   90.00
#
_symmetry.space_group_name_H-M   'P 1'
#
loop_
_entity.id
_entity.type
_entity.pdbx_description
1 polymer ?
#
loop_
_entity_poly.entity_id
_entity_poly.type
_entity_poly.pdbx_seq_one_letter_code
_entity_poly.pdbx_strand_id
1 'polypeptide(L)' 'MLRHSQGQKTFHHPGVGTLELIYTDLTLLGDPTVSMTTYTAVPGSPTADSLALLGTWAQSQEEL' A
#
# COMPACT_ATOMS: atom_id res chain seq x y z
N MET A 1 -21.81 7.47 12.46
CA MET A 1 -20.62 6.79 13.03
C MET A 1 -19.47 7.00 12.06
N LEU A 2 -18.63 8.01 12.29
CA LEU A 2 -17.52 8.32 11.40
C LEU A 2 -16.43 7.28 11.66
N ARG A 3 -16.40 6.23 10.85
CA ARG A 3 -15.41 5.18 10.97
C ARG A 3 -14.08 5.79 10.50
N HIS A 4 -13.12 5.97 11.41
CA HIS A 4 -11.76 6.41 11.07
C HIS A 4 -11.16 5.38 10.10
N SER A 5 -11.22 5.66 8.80
CA SER A 5 -10.83 4.70 7.76
C SER A 5 -9.42 4.93 7.23
N GLN A 6 -8.63 5.79 7.86
CA GLN A 6 -7.26 6.09 7.46
C GLN A 6 -6.30 6.02 8.65
N GLY A 7 -5.07 5.55 8.40
CA GLY A 7 -3.98 5.60 9.36
C GLY A 7 -2.64 5.21 8.73
N GLN A 8 -1.63 4.99 9.56
CA GLN A 8 -0.31 4.54 9.12
C GLN A 8 -0.05 3.11 9.59
N LYS A 9 0.58 2.30 8.74
CA LYS A 9 1.10 0.98 9.06
C LYS A 9 2.56 0.88 8.68
N THR A 10 3.31 0.19 9.53
CA THR A 10 4.71 -0.12 9.27
C THR A 10 4.83 -1.62 8.98
N PHE A 11 5.48 -1.95 7.88
CA PHE A 11 5.77 -3.32 7.47
C PHE A 11 7.28 -3.52 7.39
N HIS A 12 7.72 -4.76 7.55
CA HIS A 12 9.10 -5.15 7.30
C HIS A 12 9.13 -6.13 6.13
N HIS A 13 9.65 -5.66 4.99
CA HIS A 13 9.79 -6.45 3.77
C HIS A 13 11.21 -7.02 3.67
N PRO A 14 11.39 -8.33 3.43
CA PRO A 14 12.72 -8.97 3.46
C PRO A 14 13.71 -8.40 2.44
N GLY A 15 13.23 -7.92 1.29
CA GLY A 15 14.10 -7.40 0.23
C GLY A 15 14.39 -5.90 0.26
N VAL A 16 13.54 -5.09 0.93
CA VAL A 16 13.66 -3.61 0.90
C VAL A 16 13.59 -2.97 2.29
N GLY A 17 13.51 -3.78 3.34
CA GLY A 17 13.48 -3.31 4.71
C GLY A 17 12.13 -2.71 5.10
N THR A 18 12.17 -1.63 5.87
CA THR A 18 10.98 -1.02 6.48
C THR A 18 10.16 -0.23 5.46
N LEU A 19 8.85 -0.46 5.45
CA LEU A 19 7.89 0.28 4.63
C LEU A 19 6.87 0.97 5.53
N GLU A 20 6.78 2.29 5.43
CA GLU A 20 5.78 3.11 6.14
C GLU A 20 4.68 3.55 5.18
N LEU A 21 3.49 2.98 5.34
CA LEU A 21 2.39 3.13 4.41
C LEU A 21 1.17 3.75 5.08
N ILE A 22 0.57 4.71 4.40
CA ILE A 22 -0.73 5.26 4.74
C ILE A 22 -1.78 4.29 4.19
N TYR A 23 -2.64 3.75 5.03
CA TYR A 23 -3.75 2.92 4.59
C TYR A 23 -5.04 3.73 4.56
N THR A 24 -5.89 3.46 3.57
CA THR A 24 -7.25 4.03 3.49
C THR A 24 -8.25 2.93 3.14
N ASP A 25 -9.23 2.71 4.01
CA ASP A 25 -10.36 1.81 3.77
C ASP A 25 -11.49 2.59 3.08
N LEU A 26 -11.90 2.08 1.92
CA LEU A 26 -12.93 2.64 1.06
C LEU A 26 -14.07 1.63 0.99
N THR A 27 -15.25 2.00 1.47
CA THR A 27 -16.47 1.19 1.29
C THR A 27 -17.14 1.63 -0.02
N LEU A 28 -17.54 0.68 -0.86
CA LEU A 28 -18.16 1.00 -2.14
C LEU A 28 -19.59 1.49 -1.92
N LEU A 29 -19.93 2.67 -2.47
CA LEU A 29 -21.24 3.29 -2.26
C LEU A 29 -22.41 2.54 -2.93
N GLY A 30 -22.14 1.50 -3.72
CA GLY A 30 -23.15 0.66 -4.37
C GLY A 30 -23.32 -0.74 -3.75
N ASP A 31 -22.35 -1.21 -2.97
CA ASP A 31 -22.41 -2.51 -2.29
C ASP A 31 -21.63 -2.45 -0.98
N PRO A 32 -22.31 -2.42 0.18
CA PRO A 32 -21.66 -2.30 1.48
C PRO A 32 -20.90 -3.58 1.91
N THR A 33 -21.02 -4.68 1.16
CA THR A 33 -20.24 -5.90 1.38
C THR A 33 -18.86 -5.84 0.71
N VAL A 34 -18.65 -4.88 -0.20
CA VAL A 34 -17.40 -4.68 -0.91
C VAL A 34 -16.61 -3.53 -0.28
N SER A 35 -15.40 -3.83 0.18
CA SER A 35 -14.45 -2.86 0.70
C SER A 35 -13.10 -2.96 -0.02
N MET A 36 -12.47 -1.83 -0.27
CA MET A 36 -11.13 -1.73 -0.83
C MET A 36 -10.22 -1.00 0.16
N THR A 37 -9.07 -1.59 0.49
CA THR A 37 -8.03 -0.93 1.28
C THR A 37 -6.89 -0.55 0.36
N THR A 38 -6.54 0.74 0.31
CA THR A 38 -5.35 1.22 -0.39
C THR A 38 -4.21 1.38 0.60
N TYR A 39 -2.97 1.15 0.13
CA TYR A 39 -1.75 1.45 0.87
C TYR A 39 -0.87 2.35 0.00
N THR A 40 -0.52 3.52 0.49
CA THR A 40 0.24 4.52 -0.26
C THR A 40 1.46 4.99 0.54
N ALA A 41 2.55 5.27 -0.16
CA ALA A 41 3.73 5.91 0.42
C ALA A 41 3.65 7.43 0.25
N VAL A 42 4.28 8.17 1.15
CA VAL A 42 4.48 9.61 0.97
C VAL A 42 5.38 9.85 -0.25
N PRO A 43 5.03 10.72 -1.20
CA PRO A 43 5.88 11.00 -2.36
C PRO A 43 7.28 11.47 -1.94
N GLY A 44 8.32 10.94 -2.60
CA GLY A 44 9.72 11.25 -2.30
C GLY A 44 10.27 10.65 -1.00
N SER A 45 9.49 9.81 -0.30
CA SER A 45 9.98 9.09 0.87
C SER A 45 10.79 7.84 0.49
N PRO A 46 11.65 7.32 1.38
CA PRO A 46 12.33 6.04 1.16
C PRO A 46 11.36 4.87 0.88
N THR A 47 10.16 4.89 1.48
CA THR A 47 9.12 3.90 1.19
C THR A 47 8.64 4.00 -0.26
N ALA A 48 8.52 5.20 -0.82
CA ALA A 48 8.09 5.36 -2.22
C ALA A 48 9.13 4.79 -3.19
N ASP A 49 10.42 5.03 -2.95
CA ASP A 49 11.50 4.46 -3.75
C ASP A 49 11.54 2.93 -3.62
N SER A 50 11.33 2.41 -2.41
CA SER A 50 11.26 0.97 -2.15
C SER A 50 10.08 0.30 -2.85
N LEU A 51 8.90 0.94 -2.88
CA LEU A 51 7.75 0.44 -3.64
C LEU A 51 8.02 0.44 -5.15
N ALA A 52 8.68 1.46 -5.69
CA ALA A 52 9.06 1.50 -7.11
C ALA A 52 10.04 0.36 -7.46
N LEU A 53 11.00 0.08 -6.58
CA LEU A 53 11.92 -1.05 -6.72
C LEU A 53 11.18 -2.39 -6.71
N LEU A 54 10.26 -2.59 -5.76
CA LEU A 54 9.43 -3.79 -5.69
C LEU A 54 8.56 -3.96 -6.96
N GLY A 55 8.00 -2.86 -7.48
CA GLY A 55 7.23 -2.89 -8.73
C GLY A 55 8.08 -3.35 -9.93
N THR A 56 9.31 -2.83 -10.03
CA THR A 56 10.26 -3.26 -11.07
C THR A 56 10.63 -4.74 -10.94
N TRP A 57 10.85 -5.21 -9.71
CA TRP A 57 11.16 -6.62 -9.46
C TRP A 57 9.97 -7.54 -9.77
N ALA A 58 8.75 -7.17 -9.37
CA ALA A 58 7.57 -7.97 -9.67
C ALA A 58 7.38 -8.16 -11.18
N GLN A 59 7.57 -7.10 -11.98
CA GLN A 59 7.49 -7.18 -13.43
C GLN A 59 8.52 -8.15 -14.01
N SER A 60 9.76 -8.18 -13.49
CA SER A 60 10.77 -9.12 -13.98
C SER A 60 10.50 -10.59 -13.64
N GLN A 61 9.63 -10.87 -12.66
CA GLN A 61 9.20 -12.24 -12.35
C GLN A 61 8.06 -12.72 -13.27
N GLU A 62 7.24 -11.81 -13.81
CA GLU A 62 6.15 -12.17 -14.74
C GLU A 62 6.68 -12.54 -16.13
N GLU A 63 7.87 -12.06 -16.49
CA GLU A 63 8.53 -12.31 -17.77
C GLU A 63 9.27 -13.67 -17.84
N LEU A 64 9.25 -14.47 -16.76
CA LEU A 64 9.83 -15.82 -16.65
C LEU A 64 8.78 -16.92 -16.85
#